data_AF-A0A7W6W490-F1
#
_entry.id   AF-A0A7W6W490-F1
#
_cell.length_a   1.000
_cell.length_b   1.000
_cell.length_c   1.000
_cell.angle_alpha   90.00
_cell.angle_beta   90.00
_cell.angle_gamma   90.00
#
_symmetry.space_group_name_H-M   'P 1'
#
loop_
_entity.id
_entity.type
_entity.pdbx_description
1 polymer ?
#
loop_
_entity_poly.entity_id
_entity_poly.type
_entity_poly.pdbx_seq_one_letter_code
_entity_poly.pdbx_strand_id
1 'polypeptide(L)'
;MQMTPAYLAIRTARANALGYGKPRWVEFCEVALRRGLDVYLYEAKRTFSKYITLRMGGLAFKVRFSDHKPIPAREARNDCDFFVGVTNTNVTTTGDAVRAAMKHFGV
;
A
#
# COMPACT_ATOMS: atom_id res chain seq x y z
N MET A 1 10.70 -6.09 2.97
CA MET A 1 11.76 -5.08 3.17
C MET A 1 11.17 -3.90 3.93
N GLN A 2 11.83 -3.39 4.96
CA GLN A 2 11.37 -2.17 5.66
C GLN A 2 11.61 -0.95 4.75
N MET A 3 10.63 -0.06 4.68
CA MET A 3 10.68 1.14 3.85
C MET A 3 11.37 2.28 4.59
N THR A 4 12.21 3.01 3.86
CA THR A 4 12.87 4.22 4.34
C THR A 4 12.55 5.39 3.40
N PRO A 5 12.62 6.64 3.87
CA PRO A 5 12.43 7.81 3.01
C PRO A 5 13.36 7.82 1.78
N ALA A 6 14.63 7.42 1.97
CA ALA A 6 15.61 7.35 0.88
C ALA A 6 15.20 6.33 -0.20
N TYR A 7 14.74 5.15 0.21
CA TYR A 7 14.26 4.14 -0.73
C TYR A 7 13.04 4.63 -1.53
N LEU A 8 12.09 5.29 -0.86
CA LEU A 8 10.90 5.84 -1.50
C LEU A 8 11.23 6.97 -2.50
N ALA A 9 12.23 7.80 -2.18
CA ALA A 9 12.73 8.83 -3.08
C ALA A 9 13.32 8.22 -4.36
N ILE A 10 14.14 7.16 -4.25
CA ILE A 10 14.69 6.44 -5.40
C ILE A 10 13.57 5.87 -6.28
N ARG A 11 12.54 5.29 -5.68
CA ARG A 11 11.39 4.73 -6.42
C ARG A 11 10.59 5.82 -7.14
N THR A 12 10.44 6.99 -6.53
CA THR A 12 9.81 8.15 -7.17
C THR A 12 10.65 8.66 -8.34
N ALA A 13 11.96 8.85 -8.14
CA ALA A 13 12.87 9.32 -9.19
C ALA A 13 12.86 8.39 -10.41
N ARG A 14 12.86 7.06 -10.18
CA ARG A 14 12.77 6.08 -11.26
C ARG A 14 11.45 6.17 -12.03
N ALA A 15 10.32 6.38 -11.35
CA ALA A 15 9.04 6.56 -12.02
C ALA A 15 9.04 7.82 -12.90
N ASN A 16 9.53 8.95 -12.35
CA ASN A 16 9.65 10.21 -13.07
C ASN A 16 10.56 10.11 -14.30
N ALA A 17 11.71 9.42 -14.19
CA ALA A 17 12.62 9.19 -15.31
C ALA A 17 12.00 8.39 -16.46
N LEU A 18 10.97 7.60 -16.18
CA LEU A 18 10.19 6.85 -17.16
C LEU A 18 8.94 7.63 -17.65
N GLY A 19 8.78 8.89 -17.25
CA GLY A 19 7.64 9.75 -17.62
C GLY A 19 6.36 9.49 -16.81
N TYR A 20 6.42 8.69 -15.74
CA TYR A 20 5.29 8.43 -14.86
C TYR A 20 5.28 9.37 -13.65
N GLY A 21 4.10 9.66 -13.10
CA GLY A 21 3.98 10.35 -11.81
C GLY A 21 4.37 9.46 -10.62
N LYS A 22 4.42 10.06 -9.42
CA LYS A 22 4.72 9.34 -8.16
C LYS A 22 3.76 8.15 -7.99
N PRO A 23 4.26 6.93 -7.74
CA PRO A 23 3.38 5.78 -7.51
C PRO A 23 2.54 5.95 -6.23
N ARG A 24 1.25 5.60 -6.29
CA ARG A 24 0.32 5.73 -5.15
C ARG A 24 0.76 4.97 -3.88
N TRP A 25 1.36 3.80 -4.06
CA TRP A 25 1.88 3.01 -2.94
C TRP A 25 3.07 3.71 -2.25
N VAL A 26 3.86 4.49 -3.00
CA VAL A 26 4.96 5.29 -2.43
C VAL A 26 4.39 6.41 -1.56
N GLU A 27 3.39 7.13 -2.07
CA GLU A 27 2.69 8.19 -1.32
C GLU A 27 2.08 7.65 -0.02
N PHE A 28 1.45 6.47 -0.07
CA PHE A 28 0.94 5.80 1.12
C PHE A 28 2.03 5.51 2.15
N CYS A 29 3.15 4.94 1.73
CA CYS A 29 4.29 4.67 2.60
C CYS A 29 4.85 5.97 3.22
N GLU A 30 4.97 7.06 2.45
CA GLU A 30 5.43 8.35 2.96
C GLU A 30 4.49 8.90 4.05
N VAL A 31 3.18 8.80 3.84
CA VAL A 31 2.18 9.21 4.85
C VAL A 31 2.31 8.35 6.11
N ALA A 32 2.39 7.03 5.97
CA ALA A 32 2.50 6.12 7.10
C ALA A 32 3.79 6.35 7.92
N LEU A 33 4.93 6.52 7.25
CA LEU A 33 6.20 6.84 7.91
C LEU A 33 6.14 8.18 8.66
N ARG A 34 5.55 9.22 8.08
CA ARG A 34 5.35 10.52 8.78
C ARG A 34 4.45 10.41 10.01
N ARG A 35 3.62 9.36 10.10
CA ARG A 35 2.75 9.08 11.24
C ARG A 35 3.41 8.17 12.28
N GLY A 36 4.69 7.83 12.11
CA GLY A 36 5.44 6.99 13.05
C GLY A 36 5.18 5.50 12.92
N LEU A 37 4.56 5.05 11.82
CA LEU A 37 4.31 3.63 11.57
C LEU A 37 5.54 2.97 10.93
N ASP A 38 5.81 1.74 11.32
CA ASP A 38 6.75 0.89 10.60
C ASP A 38 6.11 0.38 9.31
N VAL A 39 6.80 0.55 8.18
CA VAL A 39 6.26 0.21 6.87
C VAL A 39 7.11 -0.87 6.22
N TYR A 40 6.49 -1.98 5.81
CA TYR A 40 7.17 -3.09 5.14
C TYR A 40 6.55 -3.35 3.78
N LEU A 41 7.39 -3.40 2.75
CA LEU A 41 7.00 -3.74 1.39
C LEU A 41 7.35 -5.19 1.06
N TYR A 42 6.38 -5.87 0.44
CA TYR A 42 6.56 -7.09 -0.34
C TYR A 42 6.11 -6.83 -1.78
N GLU A 43 6.99 -7.15 -2.73
CA GLU A 43 6.70 -7.07 -4.17
C GLU A 43 6.43 -8.48 -4.70
N ALA A 44 5.27 -8.68 -5.33
CA ALA A 44 4.95 -9.97 -5.91
C ALA A 44 5.89 -10.28 -7.08
N LYS A 45 6.41 -11.51 -7.16
CA LYS A 45 7.35 -11.92 -8.22
C LYS A 45 6.70 -12.05 -9.60
N ARG A 46 5.41 -12.38 -9.65
CA ARG A 46 4.68 -12.72 -10.89
C ARG A 46 3.65 -11.67 -11.31
N THR A 47 3.44 -10.64 -10.50
CA THR A 47 2.47 -9.57 -10.78
C THR A 47 3.07 -8.22 -10.41
N PHE A 48 2.49 -7.13 -10.91
CA PHE A 48 2.91 -5.78 -10.54
C PHE A 48 2.40 -5.35 -9.15
N SER A 49 1.67 -6.21 -8.44
CA SER A 49 1.09 -5.89 -7.13
C SER A 49 2.16 -5.57 -6.07
N LYS A 50 1.81 -4.66 -5.18
CA LYS A 50 2.59 -4.30 -3.99
C LYS A 50 1.76 -4.61 -2.76
N TYR A 51 2.39 -5.22 -1.77
CA TYR A 51 1.79 -5.50 -0.47
C TYR A 51 2.55 -4.72 0.57
N ILE A 52 1.85 -3.83 1.27
CA ILE A 52 2.42 -2.98 2.30
C ILE A 52 1.85 -3.44 3.64
N THR A 53 2.72 -3.79 4.56
CA THR A 53 2.34 -4.07 5.95
C THR A 53 2.77 -2.89 6.81
N LEU A 54 1.81 -2.27 7.47
CA LEU A 54 2.03 -1.29 8.52
C LEU A 54 2.11 -1.99 9.86
N ARG A 55 2.98 -1.53 10.76
CA ARG A 55 3.06 -2.02 12.15
C ARG A 55 3.21 -0.87 13.12
N MET A 56 2.54 -0.99 14.26
CA MET A 56 2.72 -0.13 15.43
C MET A 56 2.14 -0.82 16.66
N GLY A 57 2.84 -0.78 17.79
CA GLY A 57 2.32 -1.29 19.07
C GLY A 57 1.87 -2.75 19.05
N GLY A 58 2.53 -3.62 18.26
CA GLY A 58 2.18 -5.04 18.11
C GLY A 58 1.00 -5.31 17.15
N LEU A 59 0.32 -4.27 16.67
CA LEU A 59 -0.72 -4.36 15.65
C LEU A 59 -0.12 -4.35 14.24
N ALA A 60 -0.85 -4.93 13.29
CA ALA A 60 -0.44 -4.95 11.89
C ALA A 60 -1.63 -4.72 10.96
N PHE A 61 -1.41 -3.94 9.89
CA PHE A 61 -2.42 -3.62 8.88
C PHE A 61 -1.84 -3.79 7.48
N LYS A 62 -2.44 -4.64 6.65
CA LYS A 62 -1.94 -5.01 5.31
C LYS A 62 -2.76 -4.37 4.21
N VAL A 63 -2.11 -3.58 3.37
CA VAL A 63 -2.69 -2.93 2.20
C VAL A 63 -2.11 -3.51 0.92
N ARG A 64 -2.96 -3.87 -0.03
CA ARG A 64 -2.56 -4.30 -1.37
C ARG A 64 -2.84 -3.21 -2.39
N PHE A 65 -1.80 -2.81 -3.12
CA PHE A 65 -1.91 -1.98 -4.33
C PHE A 65 -1.79 -2.90 -5.54
N SER A 66 -2.77 -2.86 -6.44
CA SER A 66 -2.78 -3.72 -7.63
C SER A 66 -3.58 -3.06 -8.75
N ASP A 67 -3.04 -3.13 -9.96
CA ASP A 67 -3.64 -2.54 -11.16
C ASP A 67 -4.64 -3.50 -11.83
N HIS A 68 -4.67 -4.76 -11.37
CA HIS A 68 -5.61 -5.78 -11.80
C HIS A 68 -6.75 -5.97 -10.80
N LYS A 69 -7.96 -6.13 -11.33
CA LYS A 69 -9.16 -6.49 -10.56
C LYS A 69 -8.88 -7.75 -9.72
N PRO A 70 -9.18 -7.75 -8.41
CA PRO A 70 -8.97 -8.91 -7.57
C PRO A 70 -9.82 -10.09 -8.05
N ILE A 71 -9.26 -11.30 -7.97
CA ILE A 71 -9.99 -12.54 -8.26
C ILE A 71 -11.07 -12.71 -7.17
N PRO A 72 -12.35 -12.90 -7.49
CA PRO A 72 -13.45 -12.93 -6.51
C PRO A 72 -13.21 -13.90 -5.34
N ALA A 73 -12.68 -15.09 -5.63
CA ALA A 73 -12.36 -16.09 -4.60
C ALA A 73 -11.23 -15.68 -3.64
N ARG A 74 -10.40 -14.69 -3.96
CA ARG A 74 -9.35 -14.16 -3.06
C ARG A 74 -9.84 -12.95 -2.27
N GLU A 75 -10.70 -12.14 -2.86
CA GLU A 75 -11.44 -11.07 -2.17
C GLU A 75 -12.30 -11.67 -1.05
N ALA A 76 -13.01 -12.76 -1.34
CA ALA A 76 -13.80 -13.51 -0.34
C ALA A 76 -12.96 -14.17 0.78
N ARG A 77 -11.63 -14.26 0.64
CA ARG A 77 -10.72 -14.88 1.61
C ARG A 77 -9.98 -13.89 2.51
N ASN A 78 -10.24 -12.58 2.40
CA ASN A 78 -9.56 -11.53 3.19
C ASN A 78 -8.02 -11.62 3.15
N ASP A 79 -7.43 -11.85 1.98
CA ASP A 79 -5.96 -11.94 1.78
C ASP A 79 -5.22 -10.62 2.14
N CYS A 80 -5.96 -9.52 2.27
CA CYS A 80 -5.48 -8.22 2.75
C CYS A 80 -6.59 -7.46 3.49
N ASP A 81 -6.19 -6.61 4.44
CA ASP A 81 -7.12 -5.78 5.23
C ASP A 81 -7.69 -4.61 4.41
N PHE A 82 -6.97 -4.16 3.37
CA PHE A 82 -7.42 -3.10 2.47
C PHE A 82 -6.86 -3.26 1.04
N PHE A 83 -7.65 -2.90 0.04
CA PHE A 83 -7.23 -2.86 -1.36
C PHE A 83 -7.23 -1.41 -1.85
N VAL A 84 -6.25 -1.00 -2.66
CA VAL A 84 -6.25 0.29 -3.36
C VAL A 84 -6.24 0.04 -4.86
N GLY A 85 -7.34 0.42 -5.53
CA GLY A 85 -7.59 0.17 -6.95
C GLY A 85 -9.07 -0.10 -7.25
N VAL A 86 -9.36 -0.66 -8.43
CA VAL A 86 -10.71 -1.08 -8.82
C VAL A 86 -10.96 -2.50 -8.30
N THR A 87 -11.96 -2.70 -7.43
CA THR A 87 -12.41 -4.02 -6.97
C THR A 87 -13.63 -4.52 -7.74
N ASN A 88 -14.17 -5.69 -7.39
CA ASN A 88 -15.44 -6.16 -7.94
C ASN A 88 -16.66 -5.39 -7.43
N THR A 89 -16.50 -4.66 -6.33
CA THR A 89 -17.61 -4.05 -5.58
C THR A 89 -17.46 -2.53 -5.40
N ASN A 90 -16.25 -1.98 -5.45
CA ASN A 90 -15.96 -0.56 -5.21
C ASN A 90 -14.65 -0.09 -5.89
N VAL A 91 -14.45 1.23 -5.96
CA VAL A 91 -13.14 1.84 -6.24
C VAL A 91 -12.61 2.43 -4.94
N THR A 92 -11.42 2.01 -4.53
CA THR A 92 -10.80 2.46 -3.28
C THR A 92 -9.54 3.27 -3.55
N THR A 93 -9.39 4.39 -2.88
CA THR A 93 -8.30 5.34 -3.06
C THR A 93 -7.20 5.16 -2.02
N THR A 94 -6.03 5.77 -2.28
CA THR A 94 -4.96 5.88 -1.27
C THR A 94 -5.46 6.55 0.00
N GLY A 95 -6.33 7.57 -0.12
CA GLY A 95 -6.92 8.26 1.02
C GLY A 95 -7.81 7.37 1.87
N ASP A 96 -8.58 6.47 1.26
CA ASP A 96 -9.38 5.48 1.98
C ASP A 96 -8.50 4.51 2.78
N ALA A 97 -7.41 4.03 2.17
CA ALA A 97 -6.46 3.15 2.85
C ALA A 97 -5.80 3.84 4.04
N VAL A 98 -5.43 5.13 3.90
CA VAL A 98 -4.89 5.91 5.01
C VAL A 98 -5.92 6.01 6.13
N ARG A 99 -7.17 6.40 5.85
CA ARG A 99 -8.22 6.50 6.87
C ARG A 99 -8.46 5.17 7.60
N ALA A 100 -8.52 4.07 6.86
CA ALA A 100 -8.71 2.74 7.43
C ALA A 100 -7.53 2.32 8.33
N ALA A 101 -6.29 2.56 7.88
CA ALA A 101 -5.10 2.30 8.68
C ALA A 101 -5.07 3.13 9.96
N MET A 102 -5.32 4.44 9.87
CA MET A 102 -5.31 5.33 11.04
C MET A 102 -6.38 4.93 12.06
N LYS A 103 -7.60 4.60 11.61
CA LYS A 103 -8.66 4.05 12.47
C LYS A 103 -8.23 2.74 13.15
N HIS A 104 -7.54 1.84 12.44
CA HIS A 104 -7.07 0.57 13.01
C HIS A 104 -6.06 0.78 14.14
N PHE A 105 -5.18 1.78 13.98
CA PHE A 105 -4.12 2.08 14.94
C PHE A 105 -4.51 3.10 16.02
N GLY A 106 -5.69 3.71 15.93
CA GLY A 106 -6.16 4.72 16.88
C GLY A 106 -5.45 6.07 16.76
N VAL A 107 -5.04 6.46 15.55
CA VAL A 107 -4.29 7.69 15.24
C VAL A 107 -5.09 8.64 14.34
#